data_AF-E0S4G7-F1
#
_entry.id   AF-E0S4G7-F1
#
_cell.length_a   1.000
_cell.length_b   1.000
_cell.length_c   1.000
_cell.angle_alpha   90.00
_cell.angle_beta   90.00
_cell.angle_gamma   90.00
#
_symmetry.space_group_name_H-M   'P 1'
#
loop_
_entity.id
_entity.type
_entity.pdbx_description
1 polymer ?
#
loop_
_entity_poly.entity_id
_entity_poly.type
_entity_poly.pdbx_seq_one_letter_code
_entity_poly.pdbx_strand_id
1 'polypeptide(L)'
;MEYAEWKEEIKEVPIEDCCEMLGIEYRRQGSLLSILCPNPAHNDQHYGSCFIKNGRYTCYACGDHGDNIKLVQNVKMMSYQEATHMIARYANIPSWDDISYQQDEKEPLPLTDKQLKLLGLSSRVTIQHINGLEDVRPENGSWIRDLEGYATYIPETVNLVDLYREDKDLFNEMVIGKLFYRLIDLLTYYLTETFSSVKEQEATEMEIEGLIPLAYRYQKVCKKYGYDLGFVKEYKKKTITRIQTRSLSKFKFAV
;
A
#
# COMPACT_ATOMS: atom_id res chain seq x y z
N MET A 1 6.01 12.27 -9.53
CA MET A 1 6.87 13.15 -8.74
C MET A 1 7.00 12.52 -7.36
N GLU A 2 8.21 12.16 -6.98
CA GLU A 2 8.55 11.65 -5.65
C GLU A 2 8.67 12.79 -4.63
N TYR A 3 8.54 12.49 -3.33
CA TYR A 3 8.60 13.52 -2.28
C TYR A 3 9.94 14.25 -2.24
N ALA A 4 11.02 13.54 -2.57
CA ALA A 4 12.34 14.12 -2.65
C ALA A 4 12.44 15.16 -3.77
N GLU A 5 11.90 14.86 -4.95
CA GLU A 5 11.89 15.75 -6.12
C GLU A 5 11.07 17.02 -5.82
N TRP A 6 9.88 16.85 -5.24
CA TRP A 6 9.02 17.97 -4.84
C TRP A 6 9.74 18.93 -3.89
N LYS A 7 10.46 18.41 -2.88
CA LYS A 7 11.22 19.25 -1.95
C LYS A 7 12.37 19.99 -2.60
N GLU A 8 13.05 19.39 -3.57
CA GLU A 8 14.12 20.08 -4.30
C GLU A 8 13.52 21.22 -5.14
N GLU A 9 12.38 21.01 -5.80
CA GLU A 9 11.68 22.07 -6.54
C GLU A 9 11.32 23.26 -5.64
N ILE A 10 10.90 23.01 -4.40
CA ILE A 10 10.63 24.06 -3.40
C ILE A 10 11.91 24.81 -3.00
N LYS A 11 13.05 24.13 -2.89
CA LYS A 11 14.34 24.78 -2.55
C LYS A 11 14.88 25.64 -3.68
N GLU A 12 14.56 25.31 -4.93
CA GLU A 12 14.96 26.09 -6.10
C GLU A 12 14.16 27.39 -6.27
N VAL A 13 13.06 27.58 -5.53
CA VAL A 13 12.34 28.85 -5.52
C VAL A 13 13.26 29.96 -4.98
N PRO A 14 13.53 31.02 -5.76
CA PRO A 14 14.41 32.11 -5.35
C PRO A 14 14.03 32.69 -3.98
N ILE A 15 15.03 32.92 -3.13
CA ILE A 15 14.79 33.49 -1.80
C ILE A 15 14.23 34.92 -1.88
N GLU A 16 14.53 35.63 -2.96
CA GLU A 16 13.97 36.94 -3.28
C GLU A 16 12.44 36.87 -3.49
N ASP A 17 11.94 35.85 -4.19
CA ASP A 17 10.50 35.61 -4.37
C ASP A 17 9.83 35.34 -3.01
N CYS A 18 10.52 34.63 -2.11
CA CYS A 18 10.07 34.45 -0.73
C CYS A 18 10.07 35.76 0.05
N CYS A 19 11.05 36.65 -0.16
CA CYS A 19 11.04 37.99 0.46
C CYS A 19 9.84 38.82 -0.03
N GLU A 20 9.53 38.79 -1.33
CA GLU A 20 8.37 39.46 -1.91
C GLU A 20 7.06 38.89 -1.35
N MET A 21 6.93 37.56 -1.32
CA MET A 21 5.79 36.86 -0.71
C MET A 21 5.57 37.28 0.76
N LEU A 22 6.65 37.46 1.52
CA LEU A 22 6.61 37.81 2.95
C LEU A 22 6.48 39.32 3.20
N GLY A 23 6.64 40.17 2.17
CA GLY A 23 6.69 41.62 2.30
C GLY A 23 7.96 42.14 2.99
N ILE A 24 9.08 41.43 2.85
CA ILE A 24 10.37 41.83 3.44
C ILE A 24 11.04 42.85 2.53
N GLU A 25 11.22 44.06 3.05
CA GLU A 25 12.02 45.08 2.36
C GLU A 25 13.51 44.72 2.39
N TYR A 26 14.16 44.78 1.22
CA TYR A 26 15.59 44.61 1.07
C TYR A 26 16.25 45.84 0.45
N ARG A 27 17.52 46.09 0.82
CA ARG A 27 18.34 47.19 0.32
C ARG A 27 19.60 46.68 -0.33
N ARG A 28 19.97 47.21 -1.49
CA ARG A 28 21.23 46.86 -2.13
C ARG A 28 22.40 47.55 -1.43
N GLN A 29 23.38 46.76 -1.01
CA GLN A 29 24.65 47.25 -0.45
C GLN A 29 25.80 46.56 -1.17
N GLY A 30 26.47 47.31 -2.06
CA GLY A 30 27.42 46.73 -3.00
C GLY A 30 26.74 45.72 -3.93
N SER A 31 27.32 44.53 -4.04
CA SER A 31 26.78 43.43 -4.85
C SER A 31 25.74 42.56 -4.13
N LEU A 32 25.48 42.81 -2.84
CA LEU A 32 24.61 41.98 -2.01
C LEU A 32 23.29 42.69 -1.71
N LEU A 33 22.25 41.90 -1.46
CA LEU A 33 20.99 42.38 -0.92
C LEU A 33 21.02 42.24 0.59
N SER A 34 20.77 43.33 1.30
CA SER A 34 20.66 43.33 2.76
C SER A 34 19.19 43.34 3.18
N ILE A 35 18.87 42.49 4.14
CA ILE A 35 17.57 42.40 4.82
C ILE A 35 17.76 42.63 6.32
N LEU A 36 16.66 42.84 7.03
CA LEU A 36 16.66 42.68 8.48
C LEU A 36 16.79 41.20 8.85
N CYS A 37 17.38 40.91 10.01
CA CYS A 37 17.56 39.54 10.45
C CYS A 37 16.19 38.86 10.64
N PRO A 38 15.91 37.71 9.99
CA PRO A 38 14.62 37.06 10.12
C PRO A 38 14.47 36.27 11.42
N ASN A 39 15.55 36.04 12.17
CA ASN A 39 15.53 35.23 13.38
C ASN A 39 14.68 35.91 14.47
N PRO A 40 13.57 35.28 14.93
CA PRO A 40 12.69 35.88 15.94
C PRO A 40 13.37 36.06 17.31
N ALA A 41 14.46 35.33 17.58
CA ALA A 41 15.24 35.47 18.80
C ALA A 41 16.25 36.64 18.74
N HIS A 42 16.31 37.37 17.62
CA HIS A 42 17.27 38.44 17.39
C HIS A 42 16.63 39.65 16.73
N ASN A 43 16.44 40.73 17.50
CA ASN A 43 15.77 41.94 17.03
C ASN A 43 16.77 43.01 16.55
N ASP A 44 17.52 42.71 15.49
CA ASP A 44 18.41 43.68 14.86
C ASP A 44 17.72 44.40 13.70
N GLN A 45 17.59 45.72 13.86
CA GLN A 45 16.87 46.62 12.96
C GLN A 45 17.83 47.35 12.00
N HIS A 46 19.09 46.91 11.89
CA HIS A 46 20.11 47.54 11.05
C HIS A 46 20.31 46.80 9.72
N TYR A 47 20.02 47.49 8.62
CA TYR A 47 20.45 47.06 7.29
C TYR A 47 21.98 47.10 7.18
N GLY A 48 22.57 45.98 6.76
CA GLY A 48 24.01 45.72 6.72
C GLY A 48 24.47 44.63 7.67
N SER A 49 23.60 44.12 8.54
CA SER A 49 23.91 42.97 9.40
C SER A 49 23.57 41.62 8.77
N CYS A 50 22.52 41.58 7.95
CA CYS A 50 22.06 40.36 7.29
C CYS A 50 22.00 40.55 5.77
N PHE A 51 22.54 39.56 5.04
CA PHE A 51 22.65 39.59 3.60
C PHE A 51 22.14 38.30 2.96
N ILE A 52 21.57 38.45 1.77
CA ILE A 52 21.23 37.36 0.86
C ILE A 52 22.36 37.20 -0.17
N LYS A 53 22.81 35.95 -0.35
CA LYS A 53 23.78 35.54 -1.35
C LYS A 53 23.54 34.09 -1.76
N ASN A 54 23.45 33.83 -3.07
CA ASN A 54 23.29 32.48 -3.64
C ASN A 54 22.09 31.72 -3.05
N GLY A 55 20.91 32.35 -2.98
CA GLY A 55 19.69 31.71 -2.47
C GLY A 55 19.65 31.48 -0.95
N ARG A 56 20.61 32.04 -0.20
CA ARG A 56 20.70 31.89 1.26
C ARG A 56 20.88 33.23 1.94
N TYR A 57 20.32 33.36 3.13
CA TYR A 57 20.58 34.50 4.00
C TYR A 57 21.63 34.14 5.06
N THR A 58 22.42 35.13 5.47
CA THR A 58 23.35 35.03 6.60
C THR A 58 23.32 36.34 7.37
N CYS A 59 23.08 36.26 8.68
CA CYS A 59 23.18 37.37 9.62
C CYS A 59 24.54 37.31 10.34
N TYR A 60 25.38 38.30 10.10
CA TYR A 60 26.71 38.39 10.72
C TYR A 60 26.68 38.89 12.16
N ALA A 61 25.57 39.50 12.60
CA ALA A 61 25.41 39.95 13.98
C ALA A 61 25.11 38.80 14.95
N CYS A 62 24.22 37.87 14.59
CA CYS A 62 23.82 36.75 15.46
C CYS A 62 24.26 35.36 14.97
N GLY A 63 24.79 35.25 13.75
CA GLY A 63 25.23 33.99 13.15
C GLY A 63 24.12 33.14 12.50
N ASP A 64 22.85 33.58 12.56
CA ASP A 64 21.75 32.86 11.93
C ASP A 64 21.88 32.86 10.41
N HIS A 65 21.63 31.71 9.80
CA HIS A 65 21.73 31.52 8.35
C HIS A 65 20.75 30.44 7.89
N GLY A 66 20.31 30.52 6.65
CA GLY A 66 19.32 29.60 6.13
C GLY A 66 19.01 29.80 4.66
N ASP A 67 18.21 28.89 4.12
CA ASP A 67 17.63 28.96 2.79
C ASP A 67 16.27 29.68 2.81
N ASN A 68 15.60 29.64 1.67
CA ASN A 68 14.26 30.19 1.45
C ASN A 68 13.21 29.60 2.42
N ILE A 69 13.27 28.31 2.74
CA ILE A 69 12.36 27.65 3.68
C ILE A 69 12.60 28.16 5.09
N LYS A 70 13.87 28.17 5.54
CA LYS A 70 14.22 28.63 6.88
C LYS A 70 13.85 30.11 7.10
N LEU A 71 13.99 30.93 6.06
CA LEU A 71 13.52 32.33 6.06
C LEU A 71 12.01 32.40 6.38
N VAL A 72 11.18 31.65 5.65
CA VAL A 72 9.72 31.63 5.85
C VAL A 72 9.35 31.12 7.25
N GLN A 73 10.01 30.04 7.71
CA GLN A 73 9.80 29.51 9.06
C GLN A 73 10.06 30.54 10.14
N ASN A 74 11.17 31.27 10.03
CA ASN A 74 11.57 32.24 11.04
C ASN A 74 10.64 33.47 11.05
N VAL A 75 10.25 33.97 9.88
CA VAL A 75 9.41 35.18 9.75
C VAL A 75 7.96 34.92 10.13
N LYS A 76 7.41 33.74 9.80
CA LYS A 76 6.02 33.38 10.08
C LYS A 76 5.83 32.48 11.31
N MET A 77 6.93 32.07 11.95
CA MET A 77 6.95 31.16 13.10
C MET A 77 6.19 29.85 12.83
N MET A 78 6.47 29.23 11.70
CA MET A 78 5.77 28.02 11.25
C MET A 78 6.69 26.80 11.14
N SER A 79 6.09 25.62 11.14
CA SER A 79 6.79 24.36 10.93
C SER A 79 7.39 24.28 9.52
N TYR A 80 8.31 23.34 9.32
CA TYR A 80 8.94 23.12 8.02
C TYR A 80 7.91 22.78 6.95
N GLN A 81 6.93 21.92 7.29
CA GLN A 81 5.85 21.53 6.38
C GLN A 81 4.95 22.71 6.01
N GLU A 82 4.53 23.52 6.98
CA GLU A 82 3.72 24.70 6.67
C GLU A 82 4.47 25.68 5.75
N ALA A 83 5.78 25.86 5.98
CA ALA A 83 6.61 26.72 5.15
C ALA A 83 6.75 26.21 3.72
N THR A 84 7.02 24.91 3.52
CA THR A 84 7.12 24.35 2.16
C THR A 84 5.81 24.43 1.40
N HIS A 85 4.67 24.18 2.04
CA HIS A 85 3.36 24.33 1.39
C HIS A 85 3.02 25.79 1.08
N MET A 86 3.43 26.74 1.91
CA MET A 86 3.26 28.17 1.62
C MET A 86 4.07 28.59 0.38
N ILE A 87 5.34 28.18 0.31
CA ILE A 87 6.20 28.44 -0.84
C ILE A 87 5.62 27.78 -2.10
N ALA A 88 5.17 26.52 -2.00
CA ALA A 88 4.56 25.80 -3.12
C ALA A 88 3.37 26.56 -3.72
N ARG A 89 2.45 27.01 -2.86
CA ARG A 89 1.26 27.79 -3.28
C ARG A 89 1.63 29.09 -3.97
N TYR A 90 2.64 29.80 -3.45
CA TYR A 90 3.08 31.06 -4.06
C TYR A 90 3.75 30.84 -5.42
N ALA A 91 4.59 29.81 -5.53
CA ALA A 91 5.29 29.45 -6.76
C ALA A 91 4.42 28.68 -7.77
N ASN A 92 3.14 28.44 -7.48
CA ASN A 92 2.24 27.56 -8.27
C ASN A 92 2.78 26.14 -8.46
N ILE A 93 3.57 25.64 -7.51
CA ILE A 93 4.00 24.24 -7.44
C ILE A 93 2.86 23.45 -6.77
N PRO A 94 2.41 22.32 -7.36
CA PRO A 94 1.33 21.53 -6.75
C PRO A 94 1.65 21.13 -5.31
N SER A 95 0.64 21.15 -4.43
CA SER A 95 0.83 20.71 -3.04
C SER A 95 1.25 19.25 -3.01
N TRP A 96 2.15 18.87 -2.10
CA TRP A 96 2.46 17.46 -1.89
C TRP A 96 1.22 16.64 -1.56
N ASP A 97 0.30 17.20 -0.77
CA ASP A 97 -0.96 16.54 -0.45
C ASP A 97 -1.74 16.23 -1.73
N ASP A 98 -1.88 17.19 -2.65
CA ASP A 98 -2.60 17.00 -3.91
C ASP A 98 -1.92 15.97 -4.82
N ILE A 99 -0.58 15.99 -4.88
CA ILE A 99 0.23 15.00 -5.61
C ILE A 99 0.04 13.61 -5.00
N SER A 100 0.02 13.50 -3.66
CA SER A 100 -0.18 12.23 -2.96
C SER A 100 -1.62 11.70 -3.10
N TYR A 101 -2.62 12.59 -3.05
CA TYR A 101 -4.03 12.22 -3.22
C TYR A 101 -4.32 11.73 -4.64
N GLN A 102 -3.71 12.33 -5.67
CA GLN A 102 -3.79 11.82 -7.05
C GLN A 102 -3.12 10.43 -7.19
N GLN A 103 -2.12 10.12 -6.35
CA GLN A 103 -1.59 8.76 -6.27
C GLN A 103 -2.50 7.81 -5.45
N ASP A 104 -3.40 8.31 -4.63
CA ASP A 104 -4.32 7.50 -3.80
C ASP A 104 -5.65 7.17 -4.50
N GLU A 105 -5.97 7.78 -5.66
CA GLU A 105 -7.00 7.27 -6.59
C GLU A 105 -6.60 5.95 -7.28
N LYS A 106 -5.56 5.27 -6.81
CA LYS A 106 -5.16 3.95 -7.31
C LYS A 106 -6.20 2.91 -6.91
N GLU A 107 -6.61 2.12 -7.91
CA GLU A 107 -7.62 1.07 -7.81
C GLU A 107 -7.48 0.27 -6.49
N PRO A 108 -8.51 0.29 -5.62
CA PRO A 108 -8.44 -0.39 -4.34
C PRO A 108 -8.39 -1.91 -4.56
N LEU A 109 -7.80 -2.62 -3.60
CA LEU A 109 -7.72 -4.07 -3.65
C LEU A 109 -9.13 -4.68 -3.85
N PRO A 110 -9.32 -5.63 -4.78
CA PRO A 110 -10.63 -6.19 -5.09
C PRO A 110 -11.13 -7.19 -4.02
N LEU A 111 -10.42 -7.29 -2.88
CA LEU A 111 -10.68 -8.17 -1.76
C LEU A 111 -10.78 -7.37 -0.46
N THR A 112 -11.77 -7.68 0.37
CA THR A 112 -11.88 -7.10 1.72
C THR A 112 -10.98 -7.86 2.70
N ASP A 113 -10.67 -7.25 3.85
CA ASP A 113 -9.91 -7.90 4.93
C ASP A 113 -10.52 -9.24 5.37
N LYS A 114 -11.86 -9.32 5.39
CA LYS A 114 -12.57 -10.56 5.72
C LYS A 114 -12.30 -11.64 4.67
N GLN A 115 -12.26 -11.27 3.39
CA GLN A 115 -11.96 -12.20 2.29
C GLN A 115 -10.50 -12.63 2.30
N LEU A 116 -9.56 -11.72 2.59
CA LEU A 116 -8.14 -12.05 2.76
C LEU A 116 -7.94 -13.05 3.90
N LYS A 117 -8.58 -12.84 5.06
CA LYS A 117 -8.55 -13.78 6.18
C LYS A 117 -9.08 -15.17 5.82
N LEU A 118 -10.21 -15.24 5.09
CA LEU A 118 -10.77 -16.51 4.62
C LEU A 118 -9.82 -17.26 3.67
N LEU A 119 -9.04 -16.55 2.86
CA LEU A 119 -8.02 -17.11 1.97
C LEU A 119 -6.69 -17.44 2.67
N GLY A 120 -6.54 -17.08 3.95
CA GLY A 120 -5.25 -17.18 4.65
C GLY A 120 -4.19 -16.24 4.07
N LEU A 121 -4.59 -15.06 3.58
CA LEU A 121 -3.71 -14.04 3.03
C LEU A 121 -3.57 -12.86 4.00
N SER A 122 -2.35 -12.30 4.09
CA SER A 122 -2.02 -11.07 4.80
C SER A 122 -1.66 -9.96 3.81
N SER A 123 -1.63 -8.70 4.28
CA SER A 123 -1.26 -7.54 3.44
C SER A 123 0.12 -7.65 2.79
N ARG A 124 1.02 -8.42 3.40
CA ARG A 124 2.30 -8.83 2.82
C ARG A 124 2.30 -10.33 2.59
N VAL A 125 2.74 -10.76 1.42
CA VAL A 125 2.85 -12.17 1.03
C VAL A 125 4.24 -12.44 0.51
N THR A 126 4.76 -13.63 0.78
CA THR A 126 6.00 -14.10 0.17
C THR A 126 5.67 -14.90 -1.08
N ILE A 127 6.14 -14.42 -2.23
CA ILE A 127 6.06 -15.10 -3.52
C ILE A 127 7.39 -15.79 -3.82
N GLN A 128 7.33 -16.88 -4.57
CA GLN A 128 8.49 -17.71 -4.93
C GLN A 128 8.72 -17.60 -6.43
N HIS A 129 9.74 -16.85 -6.84
CA HIS A 129 10.11 -16.73 -8.24
C HIS A 129 10.95 -17.94 -8.64
N ILE A 130 10.35 -18.90 -9.34
CA ILE A 130 11.08 -20.06 -9.85
C ILE A 130 12.15 -19.57 -10.83
N ASN A 131 13.42 -19.92 -10.57
CA ASN A 131 14.56 -19.50 -11.39
C ASN A 131 15.31 -20.69 -12.01
N GLY A 132 14.93 -21.93 -11.70
CA GLY A 132 15.49 -23.13 -12.32
C GLY A 132 14.81 -24.43 -11.88
N LEU A 133 15.04 -25.49 -12.65
CA LEU A 133 14.68 -26.87 -12.35
C LEU A 133 15.95 -27.72 -12.39
N GLU A 134 16.22 -28.46 -11.32
CA GLU A 134 17.41 -29.31 -11.17
C GLU A 134 17.00 -30.75 -10.86
N ASP A 135 17.68 -31.73 -11.47
CA ASP A 135 17.43 -33.15 -11.23
C ASP A 135 17.92 -33.60 -9.85
N VAL A 136 18.94 -32.91 -9.32
CA VAL A 136 19.57 -33.19 -8.03
C VAL A 136 19.22 -32.10 -7.04
N ARG A 137 19.06 -32.47 -5.76
CA ARG A 137 18.78 -31.51 -4.70
C ARG A 137 19.91 -30.50 -4.58
N PRO A 138 19.64 -29.18 -4.68
CA PRO A 138 20.65 -28.15 -4.47
C PRO A 138 21.20 -28.19 -3.04
N GLU A 139 22.52 -28.01 -2.90
CA GLU A 139 23.17 -27.94 -1.59
C GLU A 139 22.84 -26.64 -0.84
N ASN A 140 22.69 -25.52 -1.58
CA ASN A 140 22.47 -24.19 -1.04
C ASN A 140 21.30 -23.48 -1.74
N GLY A 141 20.74 -22.46 -1.08
CA GLY A 141 19.64 -21.66 -1.61
C GLY A 141 18.25 -22.21 -1.26
N SER A 142 17.21 -21.57 -1.81
CA SER A 142 15.82 -21.95 -1.59
C SER A 142 15.32 -22.83 -2.73
N TRP A 143 14.71 -23.96 -2.37
CA TRP A 143 14.20 -24.94 -3.34
C TRP A 143 12.94 -25.62 -2.81
N ILE A 144 12.13 -26.12 -3.73
CA ILE A 144 10.95 -26.94 -3.50
C ILE A 144 11.08 -28.22 -4.33
N ARG A 145 10.69 -29.35 -3.74
CA ARG A 145 10.63 -30.63 -4.45
C ARG A 145 9.40 -30.66 -5.34
N ASP A 146 9.59 -30.84 -6.63
CA ASP A 146 8.54 -31.04 -7.63
C ASP A 146 8.43 -32.53 -8.02
N LEU A 147 7.46 -32.88 -8.86
CA LEU A 147 7.26 -34.23 -9.39
C LEU A 147 8.47 -34.72 -10.20
N GLU A 148 9.14 -33.82 -10.91
CA GLU A 148 10.23 -34.14 -11.85
C GLU A 148 11.63 -33.85 -11.29
N GLY A 149 11.75 -33.18 -10.14
CA GLY A 149 13.04 -32.80 -9.57
C GLY A 149 12.95 -31.78 -8.45
N TYR A 150 13.83 -30.78 -8.48
CA TYR A 150 13.94 -29.71 -7.50
C TYR A 150 13.88 -28.35 -8.20
N ALA A 151 12.81 -27.59 -7.96
CA ALA A 151 12.71 -26.23 -8.46
C ALA A 151 13.41 -25.28 -7.49
N THR A 152 14.38 -24.52 -7.98
CA THR A 152 15.02 -23.43 -7.25
C THR A 152 14.19 -22.17 -7.37
N TYR A 153 14.20 -21.34 -6.31
CA TYR A 153 13.44 -20.10 -6.31
C TYR A 153 14.12 -18.99 -5.50
N ILE A 154 13.73 -17.76 -5.81
CA ILE A 154 14.07 -16.58 -5.03
C ILE A 154 12.82 -16.12 -4.27
N PRO A 155 12.82 -16.13 -2.93
CA PRO A 155 11.70 -15.61 -2.16
C PRO A 155 11.71 -14.08 -2.19
N GLU A 156 10.55 -13.49 -2.49
CA GLU A 156 10.34 -12.05 -2.41
C GLU A 156 9.09 -11.76 -1.57
N THR A 157 9.16 -10.78 -0.67
CA THR A 157 8.01 -10.34 0.12
C THR A 157 7.42 -9.09 -0.51
N VAL A 158 6.19 -9.21 -1.01
CA VAL A 158 5.48 -8.13 -1.70
C VAL A 158 4.26 -7.68 -0.91
N ASN A 159 3.90 -6.41 -1.06
CA ASN A 159 2.63 -5.87 -0.59
C ASN A 159 1.53 -6.26 -1.58
N LEU A 160 0.40 -6.78 -1.10
CA LEU A 160 -0.71 -7.21 -1.95
C LEU A 160 -1.30 -6.10 -2.81
N VAL A 161 -1.34 -4.88 -2.28
CA VAL A 161 -1.86 -3.72 -3.00
C VAL A 161 -0.94 -3.40 -4.17
N ASP A 162 0.38 -3.43 -3.94
CA ASP A 162 1.38 -3.16 -4.97
C ASP A 162 1.40 -4.29 -6.01
N LEU A 163 1.34 -5.56 -5.56
CA LEU A 163 1.22 -6.72 -6.45
C LEU A 163 -0.01 -6.62 -7.36
N TYR A 164 -1.19 -6.26 -6.82
CA TYR A 164 -2.39 -6.09 -7.63
C TYR A 164 -2.26 -4.96 -8.66
N ARG A 165 -1.48 -3.93 -8.35
CA ARG A 165 -1.27 -2.78 -9.24
C ARG A 165 -0.28 -3.11 -10.36
N GLU A 166 0.80 -3.79 -10.02
CA GLU A 166 1.93 -4.06 -10.91
C GLU A 166 1.71 -5.30 -11.76
N ASP A 167 1.16 -6.37 -11.17
CA ASP A 167 0.92 -7.65 -11.85
C ASP A 167 -0.43 -8.27 -11.43
N LYS A 168 -1.50 -7.81 -12.10
CA LYS A 168 -2.86 -8.31 -11.89
C LYS A 168 -2.99 -9.81 -12.18
N ASP A 169 -2.23 -10.33 -13.13
CA ASP A 169 -2.32 -11.73 -13.53
C ASP A 169 -1.72 -12.62 -12.43
N LEU A 170 -0.53 -12.28 -11.92
CA LEU A 170 0.08 -12.98 -10.78
C LEU A 170 -0.77 -12.86 -9.51
N PHE A 171 -1.32 -11.67 -9.22
CA PHE A 171 -2.26 -11.50 -8.12
C PHE A 171 -3.47 -12.44 -8.23
N ASN A 172 -4.10 -12.49 -9.40
CA ASN A 172 -5.27 -13.32 -9.65
C ASN A 172 -4.95 -14.81 -9.54
N GLU A 173 -3.81 -15.24 -10.08
CA GLU A 173 -3.34 -16.63 -10.01
C GLU A 173 -3.14 -17.05 -8.55
N MET A 174 -2.47 -16.22 -7.75
CA MET A 174 -2.27 -16.48 -6.31
C MET A 174 -3.61 -16.58 -5.57
N VAL A 175 -4.54 -15.64 -5.80
CA VAL A 175 -5.87 -15.64 -5.17
C VAL A 175 -6.64 -16.91 -5.54
N ILE A 176 -6.61 -17.31 -6.82
CA ILE A 176 -7.28 -18.53 -7.29
C ILE A 176 -6.66 -19.76 -6.66
N GLY A 177 -5.33 -19.87 -6.64
CA GLY A 177 -4.64 -20.99 -6.01
C GLY A 177 -5.08 -21.15 -4.55
N LYS A 178 -4.98 -20.09 -3.75
CA LYS A 178 -5.42 -20.10 -2.34
C LYS A 178 -6.89 -20.46 -2.19
N LEU A 179 -7.76 -19.86 -3.00
CA LEU A 179 -9.20 -20.13 -2.99
C LEU A 179 -9.50 -21.60 -3.29
N PHE A 180 -8.85 -22.15 -4.32
CA PHE A 180 -9.07 -23.52 -4.78
C PHE A 180 -8.60 -24.54 -3.76
N TYR A 181 -7.37 -24.42 -3.25
CA TYR A 181 -6.83 -25.29 -2.21
C TYR A 181 -7.71 -25.23 -0.95
N ARG A 182 -8.05 -24.03 -0.48
CA ARG A 182 -8.87 -23.87 0.73
C ARG A 182 -10.25 -24.49 0.59
N LEU A 183 -10.90 -24.31 -0.57
CA LEU A 183 -12.20 -24.92 -0.84
C LEU A 183 -12.12 -26.44 -0.91
N ILE A 184 -11.12 -27.01 -1.59
CA ILE A 184 -10.95 -28.46 -1.67
C ILE A 184 -10.72 -29.05 -0.28
N ASP A 185 -9.84 -28.45 0.52
CA ASP A 185 -9.54 -28.94 1.86
C ASP A 185 -10.79 -28.93 2.73
N LEU A 186 -11.51 -27.80 2.79
CA LEU A 186 -12.73 -27.67 3.59
C LEU A 186 -13.84 -28.60 3.12
N LEU A 187 -14.05 -28.72 1.80
CA LEU A 187 -15.08 -29.60 1.26
C LEU A 187 -14.75 -31.07 1.45
N THR A 188 -13.48 -31.45 1.31
CA THR A 188 -13.02 -32.82 1.58
C THR A 188 -13.28 -33.15 3.04
N TYR A 189 -12.80 -32.30 3.96
CA TYR A 189 -13.03 -32.43 5.39
C TYR A 189 -14.53 -32.52 5.74
N TYR A 190 -15.34 -31.72 5.05
CA TYR A 190 -16.80 -31.71 5.22
C TYR A 190 -17.49 -32.98 4.72
N LEU A 191 -17.05 -33.51 3.58
CA LEU A 191 -17.63 -34.70 2.98
C LEU A 191 -17.18 -35.99 3.66
N THR A 192 -15.99 -36.01 4.28
CA THR A 192 -15.49 -37.15 5.05
C THR A 192 -16.11 -37.26 6.45
N GLU A 193 -16.90 -36.26 6.87
CA GLU A 193 -17.56 -36.21 8.19
C GLU A 193 -16.60 -36.42 9.37
N THR A 194 -15.33 -36.04 9.20
CA THR A 194 -14.24 -36.24 10.17
C THR A 194 -14.22 -35.20 11.29
N PHE A 195 -15.40 -34.71 11.68
CA PHE A 195 -15.56 -33.67 12.69
C PHE A 195 -15.44 -34.23 14.10
N SER A 196 -14.72 -33.51 14.96
CA SER A 196 -14.61 -33.84 16.39
C SER A 196 -15.82 -33.32 17.18
N SER A 197 -16.55 -32.33 16.65
CA SER A 197 -17.73 -31.75 17.30
C SER A 197 -18.71 -31.06 16.34
N VAL A 198 -19.95 -30.83 16.80
CA VAL A 198 -20.96 -30.04 16.05
C VAL A 198 -20.51 -28.60 15.81
N LYS A 199 -19.81 -27.99 16.78
CA LYS A 199 -19.29 -26.62 16.64
C LYS A 199 -18.23 -26.52 15.54
N GLU A 200 -17.38 -27.53 15.42
CA GLU A 200 -16.36 -27.61 14.37
C GLU A 200 -17.00 -27.76 12.98
N GLN A 201 -18.07 -28.58 12.90
CA GLN A 201 -18.86 -28.70 11.68
C GLN A 201 -19.49 -27.35 11.27
N GLU A 202 -20.16 -26.66 12.20
CA GLU A 202 -20.80 -25.36 11.94
C GLU A 202 -19.79 -24.29 11.50
N ALA A 203 -18.61 -24.25 12.14
CA ALA A 203 -17.53 -23.34 11.74
C ALA A 203 -17.03 -23.63 10.31
N THR A 204 -16.85 -24.90 9.97
CA THR A 204 -16.46 -25.33 8.62
C THR A 204 -17.51 -24.95 7.58
N GLU A 205 -18.81 -25.14 7.87
CA GLU A 205 -19.91 -24.71 7.00
C GLU A 205 -19.88 -23.20 6.75
N MET A 206 -19.69 -22.41 7.80
CA MET A 206 -19.62 -20.94 7.71
C MET A 206 -18.42 -20.46 6.86
N GLU A 207 -17.26 -21.12 6.96
CA GLU A 207 -16.11 -20.81 6.10
C GLU A 207 -16.39 -21.13 4.63
N ILE A 208 -16.97 -22.29 4.35
CA ILE A 208 -17.35 -22.69 2.99
C ILE A 208 -18.33 -21.67 2.40
N GLU A 209 -19.38 -21.30 3.15
CA GLU A 209 -20.36 -20.29 2.73
C GLU A 209 -19.72 -18.92 2.45
N GLY A 210 -18.69 -18.54 3.21
CA GLY A 210 -17.92 -17.32 2.97
C GLY A 210 -17.09 -17.33 1.69
N LEU A 211 -16.56 -18.50 1.29
CA LEU A 211 -15.70 -18.66 0.11
C LEU A 211 -16.49 -18.86 -1.19
N ILE A 212 -17.70 -19.41 -1.14
CA ILE A 212 -18.53 -19.66 -2.32
C ILE A 212 -18.77 -18.40 -3.18
N PRO A 213 -19.17 -17.23 -2.63
CA PRO A 213 -19.34 -16.02 -3.42
C PRO A 213 -18.05 -15.58 -4.14
N LEU A 214 -16.90 -15.80 -3.50
CA LEU A 214 -15.61 -15.48 -4.08
C LEU A 214 -15.27 -16.42 -5.25
N ALA A 215 -15.58 -17.71 -5.11
CA ALA A 215 -15.44 -18.69 -6.19
C ALA A 215 -16.27 -18.32 -7.43
N TYR A 216 -17.51 -17.82 -7.23
CA TYR A 216 -18.31 -17.31 -8.34
C TYR A 216 -17.71 -16.06 -8.98
N ARG A 217 -17.22 -15.10 -8.17
CA ARG A 217 -16.56 -13.88 -8.69
C ARG A 217 -15.36 -14.22 -9.57
N TYR A 218 -14.54 -15.18 -9.14
CA TYR A 218 -13.33 -15.60 -9.86
C TYR A 218 -13.56 -16.68 -10.91
N GLN A 219 -14.79 -17.18 -11.11
CA GLN A 219 -15.07 -18.31 -12.00
C GLN A 219 -14.55 -18.15 -13.43
N LYS A 220 -14.67 -16.95 -14.02
CA LYS A 220 -14.13 -16.67 -15.36
C LYS A 220 -12.60 -16.74 -15.38
N VAL A 221 -11.97 -16.25 -14.33
CA VAL A 221 -10.51 -16.23 -14.18
C VAL A 221 -10.00 -17.65 -13.89
N CYS A 222 -10.66 -18.42 -13.02
CA CYS A 222 -10.36 -19.84 -12.79
C CYS A 222 -10.32 -20.65 -14.10
N LYS A 223 -11.30 -20.44 -15.00
CA LYS A 223 -11.30 -21.07 -16.32
C LYS A 223 -10.11 -20.67 -17.19
N LYS A 224 -9.66 -19.41 -17.14
CA LYS A 224 -8.45 -18.94 -17.86
C LYS A 224 -7.21 -19.73 -17.44
N TYR A 225 -7.08 -20.04 -16.15
CA TYR A 225 -5.93 -20.75 -15.57
C TYR A 225 -6.15 -22.26 -15.41
N GLY A 226 -7.20 -22.84 -16.02
CA GLY A 226 -7.43 -24.29 -15.99
C GLY A 226 -8.03 -24.86 -14.69
N TYR A 227 -8.44 -24.03 -13.75
CA TYR A 227 -9.13 -24.46 -12.52
C TYR A 227 -10.63 -24.69 -12.77
N ASP A 228 -11.13 -25.90 -12.51
CA ASP A 228 -12.56 -26.23 -12.58
C ASP A 228 -13.25 -26.17 -11.21
N LEU A 229 -14.16 -25.20 -11.05
CA LEU A 229 -15.01 -25.05 -9.86
C LEU A 229 -16.32 -25.87 -9.92
N GLY A 230 -16.42 -26.86 -10.80
CA GLY A 230 -17.58 -27.74 -10.96
C GLY A 230 -18.07 -28.37 -9.65
N PHE A 231 -17.14 -28.72 -8.75
CA PHE A 231 -17.43 -29.30 -7.43
C PHE A 231 -18.24 -28.37 -6.51
N VAL A 232 -18.12 -27.05 -6.65
CA VAL A 232 -18.90 -26.07 -5.85
C VAL A 232 -20.40 -26.19 -6.14
N LYS A 233 -20.76 -26.53 -7.38
CA LYS A 233 -22.16 -26.78 -7.76
C LYS A 233 -22.69 -28.06 -7.12
N GLU A 234 -21.85 -29.08 -6.97
CA GLU A 234 -22.24 -30.35 -6.34
C GLU A 234 -22.46 -30.19 -4.83
N TYR A 235 -21.61 -29.39 -4.16
CA TYR A 235 -21.81 -29.03 -2.75
C TYR A 235 -23.19 -28.40 -2.52
N LYS A 236 -23.57 -27.37 -3.30
CA LYS A 236 -24.90 -26.75 -3.17
C LYS A 236 -26.04 -27.76 -3.33
N LYS A 237 -25.94 -28.70 -4.27
CA LYS A 237 -26.95 -29.76 -4.44
C LYS A 237 -27.05 -30.64 -3.20
N LYS A 238 -25.92 -31.12 -2.66
CA LYS A 238 -25.88 -31.95 -1.45
C LYS A 238 -26.38 -31.19 -0.21
N THR A 239 -26.03 -29.92 -0.04
CA THR A 239 -26.51 -29.08 1.06
C THR A 239 -28.01 -28.84 0.97
N ILE A 240 -28.57 -28.55 -0.21
CA ILE A 240 -30.02 -28.44 -0.40
C ILE A 240 -30.72 -29.76 -0.07
N THR A 241 -30.21 -30.90 -0.54
CA THR A 241 -30.76 -32.22 -0.19
C THR A 241 -30.65 -32.51 1.31
N ARG A 242 -29.56 -32.11 1.99
CA ARG A 242 -29.38 -32.23 3.45
C ARG A 242 -30.34 -31.32 4.23
N ILE A 243 -30.58 -30.09 3.78
CA ILE A 243 -31.56 -29.17 4.39
C ILE A 243 -32.98 -29.73 4.20
N GLN A 244 -33.30 -30.24 3.00
CA GLN A 244 -34.58 -30.88 2.72
C GLN A 244 -34.78 -32.16 3.55
N THR A 245 -33.76 -33.01 3.70
CA THR A 245 -33.85 -34.22 4.54
C THR A 245 -33.86 -33.91 6.04
N ARG A 246 -33.15 -32.87 6.52
CA ARG A 246 -33.27 -32.35 7.91
C ARG A 246 -34.63 -31.69 8.18
N SER A 247 -35.21 -31.03 7.19
CA SER A 247 -36.58 -30.51 7.25
C SER A 247 -37.59 -31.65 7.28
N LEU A 248 -37.44 -32.68 6.43
CA LEU A 248 -38.32 -33.84 6.37
C LEU A 248 -38.18 -34.77 7.58
N SER A 249 -36.99 -34.89 8.19
CA SER A 249 -36.79 -35.65 9.43
C SER A 249 -37.40 -34.98 10.66
N LYS A 250 -37.59 -33.65 10.63
CA LYS A 250 -38.43 -32.92 11.60
C LYS A 250 -39.94 -33.07 11.34
N PHE A 251 -40.34 -33.65 10.21
CA PHE A 251 -41.73 -33.93 9.82
C PHE A 251 -42.05 -35.43 9.76
N LYS A 252 -41.30 -36.29 10.47
CA LYS A 252 -41.73 -37.70 10.66
C LYS A 252 -42.89 -37.78 11.66
N PHE A 253 -44.08 -37.73 11.08
CA PHE A 253 -45.36 -38.35 11.48
C PHE A 253 -45.62 -38.52 12.98
N ALA A 254 -46.45 -37.63 13.53
CA ALA A 254 -47.48 -38.04 14.48
C ALA A 254 -48.72 -38.46 13.65
N VAL A 255 -48.86 -39.76 13.44
CA VAL A 255 -50.16 -40.43 13.23
C VAL A 255 -50.18 -41.61 14.19
#